data_AF-G9A016-F1
#
_entry.id   AF-G9A016-F1
#
_cell.length_a   1.000
_cell.length_b   1.000
_cell.length_c   1.000
_cell.angle_alpha   90.00
_cell.angle_beta   90.00
_cell.angle_gamma   90.00
#
_symmetry.space_group_name_H-M   'P 1'
#
loop_
_entity.id
_entity.type
_entity.pdbx_description
1 polymer ?
#
loop_
_entity_poly.entity_id
_entity_poly.type
_entity_poly.pdbx_seq_one_letter_code
_entity_poly.pdbx_strand_id
1 'polypeptide(L)'
;MFAAIASGNPLQLSTEVPNSSGLQHTIVLSSTKPKSYSHITLFILPNVTFPDNFIATVYFKLSPTEDFKLFGYLGNEKPSAIFKVRLPNATTSRPQNSSYGDGLGEIDMDEDEGDSVPIGSHNISELIIGISIEEREQGMMKIAEWKAAQAPAATIHPWCCRDPVWGANILTVGQLATVYPKLTQELAAKIVQHAYNYLSGFLDASGNVSIKRFDTWWDKFKTRLANDGTFLDEVTGD
;
A
#
# COMPACT_ATOMS: atom_id res chain seq x y z
N MET A 1 26.46 -2.19 2.07
CA MET A 1 26.35 -0.99 1.22
C MET A 1 24.95 -0.41 1.25
N PHE A 2 23.93 -1.26 1.15
CA PHE A 2 22.52 -0.88 1.21
C PHE A 2 21.89 -1.38 2.50
N ALA A 3 20.76 -0.81 2.87
CA ALA A 3 19.96 -1.30 3.98
C ALA A 3 18.47 -1.15 3.67
N ALA A 4 17.68 -2.11 4.14
CA ALA A 4 16.24 -2.12 3.99
C ALA A 4 15.55 -2.15 5.36
N ILE A 5 14.41 -1.48 5.44
CA ILE A 5 13.51 -1.51 6.58
C ILE A 5 12.14 -1.91 6.07
N ALA A 6 11.62 -3.04 6.52
CA ALA A 6 10.20 -3.34 6.40
C ALA A 6 9.45 -2.69 7.57
N SER A 7 8.26 -2.15 7.28
CA SER A 7 7.39 -1.54 8.30
C SER A 7 7.22 -2.46 9.51
N GLY A 8 7.64 -1.99 10.69
CA GLY A 8 7.52 -2.73 11.96
C GLY A 8 8.60 -3.79 12.20
N ASN A 9 9.65 -3.85 11.37
CA ASN A 9 10.79 -4.74 11.54
C ASN A 9 12.08 -3.93 11.77
N PRO A 10 13.11 -4.54 12.41
CA PRO A 10 14.41 -3.91 12.53
C PRO A 10 15.08 -3.69 11.16
N LEU A 11 16.07 -2.81 11.15
CA LEU A 11 16.92 -2.55 9.99
C LEU A 11 17.68 -3.82 9.58
N GLN A 12 17.62 -4.17 8.30
CA GLN A 12 18.41 -5.26 7.73
C GLN A 12 19.46 -4.70 6.76
N LEU A 13 20.70 -5.13 6.94
CA LEU A 13 21.83 -4.75 6.09
C LEU A 13 21.98 -5.70 4.91
N SER A 14 22.43 -5.15 3.78
CA SER A 14 22.74 -5.92 2.58
C SER A 14 23.96 -6.82 2.76
N THR A 15 23.86 -8.08 2.37
CA THR A 15 25.01 -8.98 2.22
C THR A 15 25.41 -9.05 0.75
N GLU A 16 26.71 -9.17 0.48
CA GLU A 16 27.22 -9.36 -0.89
C GLU A 16 26.98 -10.79 -1.35
N VAL A 17 26.54 -10.96 -2.60
CA VAL A 17 26.36 -12.28 -3.20
C VAL A 17 27.74 -12.84 -3.56
N PRO A 18 28.10 -14.05 -3.07
CA PRO A 18 29.36 -14.69 -3.43
C PRO A 18 29.48 -14.86 -4.95
N ASN A 19 30.65 -14.57 -5.50
CA ASN A 19 31.00 -14.63 -6.94
C ASN A 19 30.53 -13.46 -7.82
N SER A 20 29.94 -12.40 -7.27
CA SER A 20 29.42 -11.26 -8.05
C SER A 20 30.31 -10.01 -8.02
N SER A 21 31.59 -10.14 -7.69
CA SER A 21 32.59 -9.04 -7.66
C SER A 21 32.15 -7.79 -6.86
N GLY A 22 31.29 -7.95 -5.85
CA GLY A 22 30.73 -6.84 -5.07
C GLY A 22 29.66 -6.00 -5.79
N LEU A 23 29.23 -6.40 -6.99
CA LEU A 23 28.21 -5.68 -7.77
C LEU A 23 26.79 -6.12 -7.44
N GLN A 24 26.62 -7.28 -6.80
CA GLN A 24 25.30 -7.79 -6.41
C GLN A 24 25.22 -7.92 -4.90
N HIS A 25 24.13 -7.40 -4.35
CA HIS A 25 23.79 -7.54 -2.96
C HIS A 25 22.42 -8.17 -2.80
N THR A 26 22.22 -8.88 -1.69
CA THR A 26 20.93 -9.43 -1.31
C THR A 26 20.56 -8.99 0.10
N ILE A 27 19.27 -8.79 0.34
CA ILE A 27 18.72 -8.55 1.66
C ILE A 27 17.60 -9.55 1.85
N VAL A 28 17.71 -10.36 2.90
CA VAL A 28 16.69 -11.32 3.29
C VAL A 28 15.93 -10.75 4.47
N LEU A 29 14.62 -10.56 4.29
CA LEU A 29 13.71 -10.14 5.35
C LEU A 29 12.92 -11.38 5.79
N SER A 30 13.47 -12.10 6.77
CA SER A 30 12.79 -13.20 7.45
C SER A 30 11.94 -12.63 8.59
N SER A 31 10.72 -13.13 8.80
CA SER A 31 9.85 -12.73 9.92
C SER A 31 9.14 -11.37 9.79
N THR A 32 8.76 -10.96 8.57
CA THR A 32 7.79 -9.86 8.47
C THR A 32 6.42 -10.39 8.89
N LYS A 33 5.91 -9.99 10.07
CA LYS A 33 4.49 -10.22 10.42
C LYS A 33 3.63 -9.68 9.26
N PRO A 34 2.86 -10.51 8.55
CA PRO A 34 2.17 -10.07 7.35
C PRO A 34 1.10 -9.04 7.73
N LYS A 35 1.34 -7.78 7.36
CA LYS A 35 0.26 -6.82 7.13
C LYS A 35 0.00 -6.83 5.63
N SER A 36 -1.28 -6.91 5.24
CA SER A 36 -1.76 -6.94 3.84
C SER A 36 -1.17 -5.83 2.95
N TYR A 37 -0.70 -4.74 3.57
CA TYR A 37 0.14 -3.72 2.96
C TYR A 37 1.43 -3.56 3.75
N SER A 38 2.56 -3.91 3.12
CA SER A 38 3.89 -3.67 3.69
C SER A 38 4.60 -2.58 2.90
N HIS A 39 5.21 -1.65 3.63
CA HIS A 39 6.10 -0.64 3.05
C HIS A 39 7.53 -1.06 3.34
N ILE A 40 8.34 -1.09 2.29
CA ILE A 40 9.75 -1.42 2.36
C ILE A 40 10.52 -0.20 1.91
N THR A 41 11.30 0.33 2.83
CA THR A 41 12.20 1.45 2.56
C THR A 41 13.58 0.88 2.32
N LEU A 42 14.15 1.16 1.15
CA LEU A 42 15.52 0.79 0.80
C LEU A 42 16.34 2.07 0.67
N PHE A 43 17.58 2.06 1.18
CA PHE A 43 18.47 3.21 1.10
C PHE A 43 19.94 2.82 1.07
N ILE A 44 20.76 3.74 0.54
CA ILE A 44 22.22 3.67 0.55
C ILE A 44 22.71 4.16 1.91
N LEU A 45 23.66 3.44 2.53
CA LEU A 45 24.25 3.86 3.80
C LEU A 45 25.17 5.08 3.59
N PRO A 46 25.16 6.07 4.50
CA PRO A 46 25.91 7.33 4.34
C PRO A 46 27.44 7.14 4.34
N ASN A 47 27.93 6.01 4.84
CA ASN A 47 29.37 5.75 4.98
C ASN A 47 29.99 5.08 3.74
N VAL A 48 29.23 4.92 2.65
CA VAL A 48 29.73 4.28 1.42
C VAL A 48 29.61 5.25 0.25
N THR A 49 30.70 5.46 -0.47
CA THR A 49 30.73 6.24 -1.70
C THR A 49 30.15 5.42 -2.85
N PHE A 50 28.95 5.77 -3.30
CA PHE A 50 28.35 5.20 -4.51
C PHE A 50 28.84 5.98 -5.73
N PRO A 51 29.51 5.35 -6.72
CA PRO A 51 30.05 6.10 -7.84
C PRO A 51 28.95 6.66 -8.75
N ASP A 52 29.14 7.90 -9.19
CA ASP A 52 28.22 8.64 -10.04
C ASP A 52 28.12 8.11 -11.48
N ASN A 53 28.64 6.96 -11.84
CA ASN A 53 28.43 6.34 -13.16
C ASN A 53 27.60 5.05 -13.07
N PHE A 54 27.29 4.59 -11.86
CA PHE A 54 26.48 3.41 -11.62
C PHE A 54 25.11 3.76 -11.07
N ILE A 55 24.18 2.83 -11.22
CA ILE A 55 22.90 2.82 -10.52
C ILE A 55 22.65 1.42 -9.95
N ALA A 56 21.93 1.35 -8.84
CA ALA A 56 21.56 0.10 -8.21
C ALA A 56 20.12 -0.24 -8.58
N THR A 57 19.91 -1.23 -9.44
CA THR A 57 18.57 -1.74 -9.78
C THR A 57 18.09 -2.69 -8.68
N VAL A 58 16.79 -2.57 -8.34
CA VAL A 58 16.18 -3.24 -7.20
C VAL A 58 15.18 -4.26 -7.68
N TYR A 59 15.38 -5.51 -7.26
CA TYR A 59 14.53 -6.64 -7.55
C TYR A 59 13.91 -7.19 -6.27
N PHE A 60 12.66 -7.61 -6.32
CA PHE A 60 12.03 -8.34 -5.22
C PHE A 60 11.58 -9.71 -5.66
N LYS A 61 11.67 -10.65 -4.73
CA LYS A 61 11.18 -12.02 -4.84
C LYS A 61 10.30 -12.30 -3.63
N LEU A 62 8.98 -12.26 -3.83
CA LEU A 62 7.98 -12.35 -2.75
C LEU A 62 7.74 -13.79 -2.29
N SER A 63 7.97 -14.77 -3.16
CA SER A 63 7.89 -16.19 -2.83
C SER A 63 9.15 -16.92 -3.25
N PRO A 64 9.58 -17.98 -2.53
CA PRO A 64 10.72 -18.80 -2.94
C PRO A 64 10.59 -19.38 -4.36
N THR A 65 9.34 -19.57 -4.80
CA THR A 65 8.96 -20.10 -6.11
C THR A 65 8.78 -19.03 -7.19
N GLU A 66 8.74 -17.75 -6.84
CA GLU A 66 8.59 -16.65 -7.79
C GLU A 66 9.97 -16.16 -8.27
N ASP A 67 10.00 -15.65 -9.48
CA ASP A 67 11.18 -15.02 -10.06
C ASP A 67 11.40 -13.59 -9.55
N PHE A 68 12.63 -13.11 -9.66
CA PHE A 68 12.97 -11.74 -9.34
C PHE A 68 12.28 -10.77 -10.29
N LYS A 69 11.40 -9.94 -9.75
CA LYS A 69 10.76 -8.85 -10.49
C LYS A 69 11.48 -7.55 -10.20
N LEU A 70 11.75 -6.74 -11.24
CA LEU A 70 12.29 -5.40 -11.08
C LEU A 70 11.22 -4.49 -10.43
N PHE A 71 11.61 -3.61 -9.51
CA PHE A 71 10.71 -2.65 -8.87
C PHE A 71 11.19 -1.20 -8.94
N GLY A 72 12.49 -0.98 -9.13
CA GLY A 72 13.02 0.37 -9.23
C GLY A 72 14.54 0.43 -9.17
N TYR A 73 15.04 1.59 -8.75
CA TYR A 73 16.47 1.87 -8.68
C TYR A 73 16.82 2.82 -7.55
N LEU A 74 18.09 2.79 -7.15
CA LEU A 74 18.75 3.74 -6.27
C LEU A 74 19.99 4.28 -6.97
N GLY A 75 20.32 5.54 -6.69
CA GLY A 75 21.48 6.24 -7.23
C GLY A 75 21.95 7.32 -6.27
N ASN A 76 22.98 8.07 -6.65
CA ASN A 76 23.43 9.20 -5.83
C ASN A 76 22.39 10.34 -5.82
N GLU A 77 21.67 10.52 -6.94
CA GLU A 77 20.54 11.43 -7.08
C GLU A 77 19.32 11.01 -6.24
N LYS A 78 19.18 9.69 -6.01
CA LYS A 78 18.06 9.08 -5.29
C LYS A 78 18.59 8.00 -4.34
N PRO A 79 19.13 8.41 -3.18
CA PRO A 79 19.77 7.49 -2.25
C PRO A 79 18.77 6.65 -1.46
N SER A 80 17.47 6.93 -1.54
CA SER A 80 16.41 6.15 -0.88
C SER A 80 15.14 6.02 -1.72
N ALA A 81 14.43 4.91 -1.53
CA ALA A 81 13.16 4.63 -2.18
C ALA A 81 12.23 3.84 -1.25
N ILE A 82 10.93 4.13 -1.31
CA ILE A 82 9.90 3.41 -0.56
C ILE A 82 9.06 2.62 -1.57
N PHE A 83 8.98 1.31 -1.35
CA PHE A 83 8.22 0.39 -2.18
C PHE A 83 7.01 -0.13 -1.40
N LYS A 84 5.83 0.02 -2.00
CA LYS A 84 4.61 -0.59 -1.48
C LYS A 84 4.50 -2.00 -2.03
N VAL A 85 4.68 -2.97 -1.16
CA VAL A 85 4.49 -4.39 -1.50
C VAL A 85 3.07 -4.78 -1.12
N ARG A 86 2.32 -5.24 -2.13
CA ARG A 86 1.03 -5.89 -1.93
C ARG A 86 1.27 -7.37 -1.91
N LEU A 87 1.08 -7.94 -0.73
CA LEU A 87 1.05 -9.39 -0.63
C LEU A 87 -0.29 -9.84 -1.23
N PRO A 88 -0.29 -10.77 -2.19
CA PRO A 88 -1.55 -11.37 -2.65
C PRO A 88 -2.21 -12.02 -1.43
N ASN A 89 -3.33 -11.43 -1.00
CA ASN A 89 -4.12 -12.00 0.08
C ASN A 89 -4.68 -13.34 -0.44
N ALA A 90 -4.63 -14.40 0.37
CA ALA A 90 -5.10 -15.74 0.02
C ALA A 90 -6.64 -15.85 -0.16
N THR A 91 -7.33 -14.76 -0.50
CA THR A 91 -8.80 -14.68 -0.48
C THR A 91 -9.45 -14.17 -1.75
N THR A 92 -8.73 -14.08 -2.88
CA THR A 92 -9.38 -13.74 -4.17
C THR A 92 -9.05 -14.73 -5.28
N SER A 93 -9.40 -15.99 -5.05
CA SER A 93 -9.77 -16.94 -6.10
C SER A 93 -11.19 -17.47 -5.84
N ARG A 94 -12.19 -16.59 -5.93
CA ARG A 94 -13.56 -17.03 -6.21
C ARG A 94 -13.90 -16.60 -7.64
N PRO A 95 -14.24 -17.54 -8.54
CA PRO A 95 -14.63 -17.20 -9.90
C PRO A 95 -15.89 -16.33 -9.86
N GLN A 96 -15.90 -15.31 -10.72
CA GLN A 96 -17.04 -14.43 -10.92
C GLN A 96 -18.28 -15.25 -11.26
N ASN A 97 -19.28 -15.24 -10.37
CA ASN A 97 -20.65 -15.30 -10.82
C ASN A 97 -21.56 -14.52 -9.86
N SER A 98 -22.52 -13.86 -10.48
CA SER A 98 -23.40 -12.79 -9.98
C SER A 98 -24.29 -13.12 -8.77
N SER A 99 -24.72 -12.03 -8.12
CA SER A 99 -26.03 -11.82 -7.46
C SER A 99 -26.05 -11.87 -5.93
N TYR A 100 -26.26 -10.67 -5.35
CA TYR A 100 -26.72 -10.36 -3.98
C TYR A 100 -26.05 -11.10 -2.81
N GLY A 101 -25.21 -10.40 -2.04
CA GLY A 101 -24.66 -10.95 -0.81
C GLY A 101 -23.66 -10.02 -0.14
N ASP A 102 -24.20 -9.15 0.72
CA ASP A 102 -23.64 -8.71 2.00
C ASP A 102 -22.28 -9.34 2.38
N GLY A 103 -21.21 -8.57 2.19
CA GLY A 103 -19.83 -8.98 2.50
C GLY A 103 -19.46 -8.63 3.92
N LEU A 104 -20.13 -9.25 4.89
CA LEU A 104 -19.75 -9.21 6.29
C LEU A 104 -18.49 -10.06 6.48
N GLY A 105 -17.37 -9.39 6.73
CA GLY A 105 -16.24 -10.03 7.38
C GLY A 105 -16.71 -10.51 8.75
N GLU A 106 -16.73 -11.83 8.91
CA GLU A 106 -17.13 -12.49 10.14
C GLU A 106 -16.14 -12.11 11.25
N ILE A 107 -16.71 -11.66 12.37
CA ILE A 107 -16.02 -11.41 13.63
C ILE A 107 -15.89 -12.76 14.31
N ASP A 108 -14.72 -13.39 14.21
CA ASP A 108 -14.38 -14.54 15.04
C ASP A 108 -13.75 -14.00 16.33
N MET A 109 -14.59 -13.79 17.35
CA MET A 109 -14.15 -13.87 18.74
C MET A 109 -14.28 -15.33 19.13
N ASP A 110 -13.18 -16.08 19.09
CA ASP A 110 -13.06 -17.30 19.88
C ASP A 110 -11.68 -17.40 20.51
N GLU A 111 -11.76 -17.79 21.76
CA GLU A 111 -10.77 -17.87 22.81
C GLU A 111 -10.14 -19.27 22.79
N ASP A 112 -8.90 -19.33 23.30
CA ASP A 112 -8.26 -20.50 23.91
C ASP A 112 -7.31 -21.39 23.06
N GLU A 113 -6.27 -21.84 23.77
CA GLU A 113 -5.09 -22.58 23.35
C GLU A 113 -5.41 -23.89 22.64
N GLY A 114 -4.82 -24.09 21.45
CA GLY A 114 -4.88 -25.37 20.76
C GLY A 114 -4.07 -25.39 19.47
N ASP A 115 -2.91 -26.04 19.52
CA ASP A 115 -2.01 -26.36 18.42
C ASP A 115 -2.77 -26.93 17.20
N SER A 116 -3.11 -26.07 16.24
CA SER A 116 -3.64 -26.45 14.95
C SER A 116 -3.13 -25.49 13.88
N VAL A 117 -2.22 -25.99 13.05
CA VAL A 117 -1.53 -25.24 12.00
C VAL A 117 -2.54 -24.80 10.92
N PRO A 118 -2.79 -23.50 10.70
CA PRO A 118 -3.69 -23.05 9.65
C PRO A 118 -2.98 -23.13 8.29
N ILE A 119 -3.36 -24.15 7.52
CA ILE A 119 -3.10 -24.27 6.08
C ILE A 119 -3.86 -23.12 5.39
N GLY A 120 -3.14 -22.06 5.00
CA GLY A 120 -3.73 -20.89 4.34
C GLY A 120 -3.06 -19.55 4.67
N SER A 121 -2.10 -19.52 5.60
CA SER A 121 -1.26 -18.35 5.79
C SER A 121 -0.12 -18.35 4.76
N HIS A 122 -0.26 -17.58 3.67
CA HIS A 122 0.92 -17.09 2.97
C HIS A 122 1.63 -16.09 3.89
N ASN A 123 2.27 -16.60 4.95
CA ASN A 123 3.39 -15.92 5.54
C ASN A 123 4.40 -15.85 4.39
N ILE A 124 4.72 -14.65 3.92
CA ILE A 124 6.03 -14.48 3.29
C ILE A 124 6.99 -14.65 4.46
N SER A 125 7.33 -15.91 4.75
CA SER A 125 8.29 -16.26 5.79
C SER A 125 9.63 -15.61 5.47
N GLU A 126 9.86 -15.30 4.20
CA GLU A 126 11.09 -14.74 3.67
C GLU A 126 10.83 -13.93 2.39
N LEU A 127 11.06 -12.61 2.45
CA LEU A 127 11.11 -11.75 1.27
C LEU A 127 12.59 -11.51 0.92
N ILE A 128 12.95 -11.76 -0.34
CA ILE A 128 14.32 -11.57 -0.81
C ILE A 128 14.36 -10.34 -1.71
N ILE A 129 15.23 -9.39 -1.37
CA ILE A 129 15.52 -8.19 -2.15
C ILE A 129 16.87 -8.40 -2.82
N GLY A 130 16.88 -8.43 -4.16
CA GLY A 130 18.10 -8.42 -4.95
C GLY A 130 18.45 -6.99 -5.36
N ILE A 131 19.72 -6.62 -5.23
CA ILE A 131 20.24 -5.32 -5.64
C ILE A 131 21.39 -5.57 -6.60
N SER A 132 21.29 -5.06 -7.83
CA SER A 132 22.33 -5.19 -8.86
C SER A 132 22.87 -3.80 -9.20
N ILE A 133 24.18 -3.61 -9.03
CA ILE A 133 24.89 -2.39 -9.40
C ILE A 133 25.27 -2.50 -10.87
N GLU A 134 24.70 -1.63 -11.70
CA GLU A 134 24.87 -1.61 -13.15
C GLU A 134 25.24 -0.21 -13.63
N GLU A 135 25.83 -0.11 -14.81
CA GLU A 135 26.14 1.19 -15.40
C GLU A 135 24.86 2.01 -15.63
N ARG A 136 24.92 3.32 -15.38
CA ARG A 136 23.72 4.18 -15.39
C ARG A 136 22.92 4.05 -16.67
N GLU A 137 23.59 4.05 -17.82
CA GLU A 137 22.92 4.01 -19.13
C GLU A 137 22.09 2.73 -19.28
N GLN A 138 22.70 1.58 -18.94
CA GLN A 138 22.06 0.27 -19.05
C GLN A 138 20.91 0.12 -18.06
N GLY A 139 21.13 0.51 -16.80
CA GLY A 139 20.11 0.39 -15.78
C GLY A 139 18.91 1.31 -16.05
N MET A 140 19.14 2.54 -16.52
CA MET A 140 18.07 3.48 -16.90
C MET A 140 17.22 2.94 -18.05
N MET A 141 17.82 2.28 -19.05
CA MET A 141 17.07 1.62 -20.12
C MET A 141 16.16 0.52 -19.57
N LYS A 142 16.65 -0.36 -18.68
CA LYS A 142 15.84 -1.41 -18.04
C LYS A 142 14.66 -0.84 -17.24
N ILE A 143 14.89 0.25 -16.51
CA ILE A 143 13.83 0.90 -15.72
C ILE A 143 12.79 1.55 -16.65
N ALA A 144 13.23 2.18 -17.73
CA ALA A 144 12.35 2.80 -18.71
C ALA A 144 11.47 1.73 -19.41
N GLU A 145 12.07 0.61 -19.81
CA GLU A 145 11.34 -0.54 -20.38
C GLU A 145 10.35 -1.13 -19.38
N TRP A 146 10.77 -1.35 -18.13
CA TRP A 146 9.87 -1.85 -17.09
C TRP A 146 8.71 -0.89 -16.81
N LYS A 147 8.98 0.42 -16.78
CA LYS A 147 7.95 1.44 -16.60
C LYS A 147 6.99 1.47 -17.79
N ALA A 148 7.48 1.26 -19.01
CA ALA A 148 6.66 1.13 -20.21
C ALA A 148 5.85 -0.19 -20.22
N ALA A 149 6.42 -1.29 -19.75
CA ALA A 149 5.76 -2.59 -19.64
C ALA A 149 4.68 -2.63 -18.55
N GLN A 150 4.77 -1.77 -17.53
CA GLN A 150 3.71 -1.54 -16.55
C GLN A 150 2.66 -0.50 -17.00
N ALA A 151 2.82 0.11 -18.17
CA ALA A 151 1.86 1.08 -18.70
C ALA A 151 0.56 0.49 -19.32
N PRO A 152 0.28 -0.82 -19.39
CA PRO A 152 -1.07 -1.31 -19.66
C PRO A 152 -1.78 -1.70 -18.35
N ALA A 153 -2.99 -1.15 -18.17
CA ALA A 153 -3.88 -1.24 -16.99
C ALA A 153 -3.59 -0.22 -15.87
N ALA A 154 -4.03 1.02 -16.12
CA ALA A 154 -4.41 1.97 -15.08
C ALA A 154 -5.63 1.45 -14.27
N THR A 155 -5.48 0.33 -13.56
CA THR A 155 -6.31 0.02 -12.40
C THR A 155 -5.85 0.95 -11.30
N ILE A 156 -6.48 2.13 -11.28
CA ILE A 156 -6.35 3.16 -10.26
C ILE A 156 -6.62 2.51 -8.91
N HIS A 157 -5.55 2.13 -8.21
CA HIS A 157 -5.64 1.74 -6.83
C HIS A 157 -5.32 2.95 -5.95
N PRO A 158 -6.17 3.35 -5.00
CA PRO A 158 -6.19 4.71 -4.43
C PRO A 158 -5.10 5.00 -3.39
N TRP A 159 -4.06 4.17 -3.30
CA TRP A 159 -3.11 4.20 -2.18
C TRP A 159 -1.65 4.15 -2.63
N CYS A 160 -1.36 4.49 -3.88
CA CYS A 160 -0.10 5.17 -4.16
C CYS A 160 -0.39 6.65 -3.92
N CYS A 161 0.26 7.23 -2.91
CA CYS A 161 0.54 8.65 -2.95
C CYS A 161 1.27 8.85 -4.27
N ARG A 162 0.52 9.29 -5.30
CA ARG A 162 1.07 9.96 -6.45
C ARG A 162 2.02 11.00 -5.87
N ASP A 163 3.23 11.10 -6.41
CA ASP A 163 4.14 12.19 -6.07
C ASP A 163 3.28 13.45 -5.89
N PRO A 164 3.32 14.11 -4.71
CA PRO A 164 2.51 15.30 -4.52
C PRO A 164 2.83 16.18 -5.71
N VAL A 165 1.79 16.60 -6.44
CA VAL A 165 1.93 17.60 -7.49
C VAL A 165 2.75 18.71 -6.85
N TRP A 166 4.03 18.81 -7.20
CA TRP A 166 4.94 19.82 -6.68
C TRP A 166 4.31 21.15 -7.03
N GLY A 167 3.64 21.78 -6.06
CA GLY A 167 2.90 23.04 -6.24
C GLY A 167 1.47 23.06 -5.71
N ALA A 168 0.83 21.93 -5.37
CA ALA A 168 -0.48 21.95 -4.72
C ALA A 168 -0.31 22.05 -3.19
N ASN A 169 -0.27 23.27 -2.65
CA ASN A 169 -0.41 23.49 -1.21
C ASN A 169 -1.83 23.09 -0.79
N ILE A 170 -2.01 21.84 -0.36
CA ILE A 170 -3.25 21.36 0.25
C ILE A 170 -3.24 21.84 1.70
N LEU A 171 -3.96 22.90 1.99
CA LEU A 171 -4.06 23.50 3.33
C LEU A 171 -5.40 23.16 4.00
N THR A 172 -6.40 22.75 3.22
CA THR A 172 -7.76 22.49 3.70
C THR A 172 -8.28 21.11 3.26
N VAL A 173 -9.29 20.61 3.97
CA VAL A 173 -9.89 19.28 3.72
C VAL A 173 -10.67 19.28 2.41
N GLY A 174 -11.28 20.40 2.05
CA GLY A 174 -11.99 20.62 0.81
C GLY A 174 -11.07 20.68 -0.41
N GLN A 175 -9.88 21.25 -0.27
CA GLN A 175 -8.84 21.18 -1.30
C GLN A 175 -8.41 19.73 -1.53
N LEU A 176 -8.21 18.95 -0.46
CA LEU A 176 -7.88 17.53 -0.56
C LEU A 176 -8.99 16.74 -1.30
N ALA A 177 -10.26 17.02 -0.97
CA ALA A 177 -11.40 16.38 -1.62
C ALA A 177 -11.52 16.73 -3.11
N THR A 178 -11.10 17.93 -3.51
CA THR A 178 -11.08 18.34 -4.91
C THR A 178 -9.95 17.66 -5.69
N VAL A 179 -8.79 17.47 -5.07
CA VAL A 179 -7.63 16.78 -5.69
C VAL A 179 -7.88 15.27 -5.78
N TYR A 180 -8.55 14.66 -4.80
CA TYR A 180 -8.78 13.21 -4.73
C TYR A 180 -10.26 12.85 -4.49
N PRO A 181 -11.19 13.18 -5.40
CA PRO A 181 -12.63 13.05 -5.17
C PRO A 181 -13.07 11.60 -4.92
N LYS A 182 -12.54 10.66 -5.70
CA LYS A 182 -12.88 9.24 -5.57
C LYS A 182 -12.42 8.64 -4.24
N LEU A 183 -11.21 8.99 -3.80
CA LEU A 183 -10.66 8.51 -2.53
C LEU A 183 -11.46 9.05 -1.34
N THR A 184 -11.83 10.33 -1.38
CA THR A 184 -12.65 10.96 -0.34
C THR A 184 -14.04 10.31 -0.25
N GLN A 185 -14.65 9.98 -1.38
CA GLN A 185 -15.94 9.26 -1.39
C GLN A 185 -15.84 7.85 -0.80
N GLU A 186 -14.81 7.08 -1.18
CA GLU A 186 -14.58 5.73 -0.63
C GLU A 186 -14.33 5.76 0.88
N LEU A 187 -13.58 6.75 1.37
CA LEU A 187 -13.32 6.93 2.79
C LEU A 187 -14.60 7.34 3.54
N ALA A 188 -15.34 8.32 3.02
CA ALA A 188 -16.60 8.77 3.61
C ALA A 188 -17.61 7.63 3.71
N ALA A 189 -17.73 6.79 2.67
CA ALA A 189 -18.61 5.64 2.67
C ALA A 189 -18.27 4.63 3.78
N LYS A 190 -16.97 4.37 4.01
CA LYS A 190 -16.53 3.50 5.11
C LYS A 190 -16.86 4.09 6.48
N ILE A 191 -16.58 5.37 6.69
CA ILE A 191 -16.88 6.06 7.94
C ILE A 191 -18.38 6.00 8.25
N VAL A 192 -19.22 6.30 7.25
CA VAL A 192 -20.67 6.27 7.40
C VAL A 192 -21.18 4.86 7.64
N GLN A 193 -20.59 3.83 7.02
CA GLN A 193 -20.94 2.43 7.33
C GLN A 193 -20.65 2.08 8.79
N HIS A 194 -19.47 2.47 9.32
CA HIS A 194 -19.15 2.25 10.72
C HIS A 194 -20.10 3.02 11.66
N ALA A 195 -20.44 4.26 11.32
CA ALA A 195 -21.40 5.05 12.07
C ALA A 195 -22.80 4.42 12.04
N TYR A 196 -23.25 3.90 10.90
CA TYR A 196 -24.51 3.18 10.77
C TYR A 196 -24.55 1.95 11.68
N ASN A 197 -23.49 1.12 11.64
CA ASN A 197 -23.38 -0.07 12.49
C ASN A 197 -23.39 0.29 13.98
N TYR A 198 -22.77 1.41 14.36
CA TYR A 198 -22.81 1.91 15.72
C TYR A 198 -24.23 2.38 16.11
N LEU A 199 -24.85 3.23 15.29
CA LEU A 199 -26.18 3.79 15.54
C LEU A 199 -27.26 2.70 15.57
N SER A 200 -27.12 1.65 14.76
CA SER A 200 -28.03 0.51 14.79
C SER A 200 -28.02 -0.23 16.13
N GLY A 201 -26.91 -0.17 16.87
CA GLY A 201 -26.79 -0.75 18.22
C GLY A 201 -27.58 0.01 19.29
N PHE A 202 -28.01 1.25 19.03
CA PHE A 202 -28.81 2.07 19.95
C PHE A 202 -30.29 2.16 19.53
N LEU A 203 -30.72 1.34 18.56
CA LEU A 203 -32.13 1.29 18.16
C LEU A 203 -32.94 0.59 19.24
N ASP A 204 -33.56 1.36 20.12
CA ASP A 204 -34.59 0.89 21.04
C ASP A 204 -35.98 0.86 20.38
N ALA A 205 -36.90 0.06 20.93
CA ALA A 205 -38.31 0.07 20.53
C ALA A 205 -39.00 1.44 20.77
N SER A 206 -38.32 2.35 21.47
CA SER A 206 -38.76 3.72 21.76
C SER A 206 -38.46 4.72 20.63
N GLY A 207 -37.68 4.34 19.62
CA GLY A 207 -37.51 5.11 18.39
C GLY A 207 -36.64 6.36 18.53
N ASN A 208 -35.70 6.37 19.48
CA ASN A 208 -34.89 7.55 19.80
C ASN A 208 -33.90 7.95 18.68
N VAL A 209 -33.54 7.03 17.77
CA VAL A 209 -32.67 7.30 16.63
C VAL A 209 -33.36 6.92 15.31
N SER A 210 -33.72 7.91 14.50
CA SER A 210 -34.37 7.66 13.21
C SER A 210 -33.35 7.35 12.10
N ILE A 211 -33.08 6.07 11.86
CA ILE A 211 -32.13 5.61 10.82
C ILE A 211 -32.48 6.18 9.43
N LYS A 212 -33.78 6.34 9.12
CA LYS A 212 -34.25 6.94 7.85
C LYS A 212 -33.75 8.38 7.62
N ARG A 213 -33.60 9.17 8.69
CA ARG A 213 -33.04 10.54 8.56
C ARG A 213 -31.55 10.49 8.29
N PHE A 214 -30.86 9.51 8.86
CA PHE A 214 -29.44 9.28 8.61
C PHE A 214 -29.20 8.88 7.15
N ASP A 215 -30.01 7.98 6.58
CA ASP A 215 -29.96 7.61 5.16
C ASP A 215 -30.19 8.82 4.24
N THR A 216 -31.23 9.59 4.55
CA THR A 216 -31.56 10.82 3.80
C THR A 216 -30.43 11.86 3.89
N TRP A 217 -29.78 11.97 5.05
CA TRP A 217 -28.62 12.83 5.24
C TRP A 217 -27.42 12.33 4.42
N TRP A 218 -27.16 11.03 4.41
CA TRP A 218 -26.07 10.44 3.65
C TRP A 218 -26.23 10.64 2.14
N ASP A 219 -27.45 10.50 1.61
CA ASP A 219 -27.74 10.78 0.21
C ASP A 219 -27.45 12.25 -0.15
N LYS A 220 -27.89 13.19 0.70
CA LYS A 220 -27.59 14.62 0.53
C LYS A 220 -26.09 14.90 0.60
N PHE A 221 -25.37 14.23 1.51
CA PHE A 221 -23.92 14.35 1.64
C PHE A 221 -23.20 13.87 0.38
N LYS A 222 -23.57 12.69 -0.16
CA LYS A 222 -23.00 12.17 -1.42
C LYS A 222 -23.21 13.13 -2.58
N THR A 223 -24.43 13.65 -2.74
CA THR A 223 -24.74 14.61 -3.81
C THR A 223 -23.94 15.89 -3.64
N ARG A 224 -23.82 16.41 -2.41
CA ARG A 224 -23.06 17.63 -2.15
C ARG A 224 -21.56 17.43 -2.42
N LEU A 225 -20.97 16.34 -1.92
CA LEU A 225 -19.56 15.99 -2.13
C LEU A 225 -19.22 15.75 -3.61
N ALA A 226 -20.16 15.21 -4.40
CA ALA A 226 -19.96 15.03 -5.83
C ALA A 226 -19.99 16.35 -6.61
N ASN A 227 -20.76 17.34 -6.14
CA ASN A 227 -20.93 18.62 -6.81
C ASN A 227 -19.87 19.65 -6.39
N ASP A 228 -19.50 19.66 -5.11
CA ASP A 228 -18.54 20.58 -4.53
C ASP A 228 -17.79 19.90 -3.38
N GLY A 229 -16.47 19.75 -3.51
CA GLY A 229 -15.63 19.18 -2.45
C GLY A 229 -15.27 20.18 -1.35
N THR A 230 -15.38 21.48 -1.63
CA THR A 230 -14.95 22.55 -0.71
C THR A 230 -15.89 22.74 0.48
N PHE A 231 -17.13 22.24 0.40
CA PHE A 231 -18.08 22.29 1.52
C PHE A 231 -17.57 21.62 2.81
N LEU A 232 -16.60 20.70 2.72
CA LEU A 232 -16.01 20.07 3.90
C LEU A 232 -15.29 21.09 4.79
N ASP A 233 -14.76 22.17 4.20
CA ASP A 233 -14.14 23.26 4.94
C ASP A 233 -15.19 24.10 5.68
N GLU A 234 -16.39 24.27 5.11
CA GLU A 234 -17.50 24.98 5.77
C GLU A 234 -17.99 24.24 7.02
N VAL A 235 -18.01 22.90 6.97
CA VAL A 235 -18.48 22.05 8.09
C VAL A 235 -17.42 21.92 9.19
N THR A 236 -16.15 22.14 8.89
CA THR A 236 -15.05 21.96 9.85
C THR A 236 -14.56 23.26 10.48
N GLY A 237 -15.14 24.41 10.10
CA GLY A 237 -14.73 25.74 10.56
C GLY A 237 -15.46 26.29 11.80
N ASP A 238 -16.35 25.52 12.43
CA ASP A 238 -17.07 25.87 13.67
C ASP A 238 -16.36 25.33 14.94
#